data_AF-K1TT63-F1
#
_entry.id   AF-K1TT63-F1
#
_cell.length_a   1.000
_cell.length_b   1.000
_cell.length_c   1.000
_cell.angle_alpha   90.00
_cell.angle_beta   90.00
_cell.angle_gamma   90.00
#
_symmetry.space_group_name_H-M   'P 1'
#
loop_
_entity.id
_entity.type
_entity.pdbx_description
1 polymer ?
#
loop_
_entity_poly.entity_id
_entity_poly.type
_entity_poly.pdbx_seq_one_letter_code
_entity_poly.pdbx_strand_id
1 'polypeptide(L)'
;MDNTNKNINQNANTNENKKINNKRGSEYKEQLEKLKDKNYIKELEKQGIKVVSVNDRDYPAKLLPYDHRPEYLFYKGRLPDRDKPVVAMVGARACSNYGRKMARALARELSENGVQIISGMAR
;
A
#
# COMPACT_ATOMS: atom_id res chain seq x y z
N MET A 1 -55.33 -11.70 -4.99
CA MET A 1 -54.91 -10.52 -4.20
C MET A 1 -53.39 -10.47 -4.21
N ASP A 2 -52.91 -9.76 -5.22
CA ASP A 2 -51.71 -8.93 -5.36
C ASP A 2 -50.33 -9.51 -5.02
N ASN A 3 -49.64 -9.93 -6.07
CA ASN A 3 -48.24 -10.34 -6.06
C ASN A 3 -47.40 -9.39 -6.93
N THR A 4 -47.43 -8.08 -6.64
CA THR A 4 -46.84 -7.05 -7.52
C THR A 4 -45.76 -6.17 -6.89
N ASN A 5 -45.32 -6.39 -5.64
CA ASN A 5 -44.51 -5.38 -4.92
C ASN A 5 -43.16 -5.85 -4.33
N LYS A 6 -42.40 -6.71 -5.03
CA LYS A 6 -41.02 -7.06 -4.59
C LYS A 6 -39.89 -6.83 -5.60
N ASN A 7 -40.16 -6.40 -6.84
CA ASN A 7 -39.17 -6.42 -7.92
C ASN A 7 -38.51 -5.08 -8.30
N ILE A 8 -38.74 -3.99 -7.54
CA ILE A 8 -38.27 -2.65 -7.95
C ILE A 8 -36.96 -2.24 -7.22
N ASN A 9 -36.66 -2.83 -6.05
CA ASN A 9 -35.54 -2.37 -5.20
C ASN A 9 -34.20 -3.11 -5.38
N GLN A 10 -34.10 -4.12 -6.25
CA GLN A 10 -32.84 -4.85 -6.48
C GLN A 10 -32.05 -4.38 -7.71
N ASN A 11 -32.69 -3.71 -8.67
CA ASN A 11 -32.06 -3.32 -9.95
C ASN A 11 -31.31 -1.98 -9.91
N ALA A 12 -31.61 -1.09 -8.96
CA ALA A 12 -30.93 0.20 -8.82
C ALA A 12 -29.50 0.05 -8.24
N ASN A 13 -29.35 -0.76 -7.19
CA ASN A 13 -28.07 -0.98 -6.49
C ASN A 13 -27.00 -1.67 -7.36
N THR A 14 -27.40 -2.53 -8.29
CA THR A 14 -26.46 -3.27 -9.15
C THR A 14 -25.84 -2.38 -10.23
N ASN A 15 -26.61 -1.42 -10.76
CA ASN A 15 -26.14 -0.50 -11.80
C ASN A 15 -25.26 0.62 -11.24
N GLU A 16 -25.55 1.11 -10.03
CA GLU A 16 -24.70 2.09 -9.34
C GLU A 16 -23.35 1.49 -8.95
N ASN A 17 -23.33 0.29 -8.36
CA ASN A 17 -22.07 -0.40 -8.03
C ASN A 17 -21.23 -0.71 -9.27
N LYS A 18 -21.87 -1.08 -10.39
CA LYS A 18 -21.18 -1.32 -11.67
C LYS A 18 -20.59 -0.03 -12.25
N LYS A 19 -21.31 1.11 -12.14
CA LYS A 19 -20.79 2.43 -12.54
C LYS A 19 -19.65 2.90 -11.66
N ILE A 20 -19.74 2.72 -10.34
CA ILE A 20 -18.69 3.11 -9.38
C ILE A 20 -17.40 2.31 -9.63
N ASN A 21 -17.53 0.99 -9.83
CA ASN A 21 -16.38 0.13 -10.14
C ASN A 21 -15.72 0.50 -11.47
N ASN A 22 -16.53 0.82 -12.49
CA ASN A 22 -16.02 1.23 -13.80
C ASN A 22 -15.30 2.60 -13.73
N LYS A 23 -15.85 3.55 -12.96
CA LYS A 23 -15.26 4.89 -12.76
C LYS A 23 -13.93 4.83 -12.01
N ARG A 24 -13.84 4.05 -10.92
CA ARG A 24 -12.59 3.86 -10.17
C ARG A 24 -11.50 3.20 -11.04
N GLY A 25 -11.89 2.26 -11.90
CA GLY A 25 -10.96 1.62 -12.83
C GLY A 25 -10.39 2.57 -13.89
N SER A 26 -11.21 3.47 -14.44
CA SER A 26 -10.74 4.47 -15.42
C SER A 26 -9.83 5.53 -14.78
N GLU A 27 -10.18 6.01 -13.58
CA GLU A 27 -9.36 6.97 -12.83
C GLU A 27 -7.99 6.39 -12.47
N TYR A 28 -7.95 5.13 -12.03
CA TYR A 28 -6.69 4.44 -11.72
C TYR A 28 -5.81 4.29 -12.96
N LYS A 29 -6.37 3.90 -14.11
CA LYS A 29 -5.60 3.79 -15.37
C LYS A 29 -5.01 5.14 -15.80
N GLU A 30 -5.77 6.21 -15.69
CA GLU A 30 -5.28 7.55 -16.02
C GLU A 30 -4.12 7.98 -15.11
N GLN A 31 -4.20 7.67 -13.82
CA GLN A 31 -3.11 7.92 -12.88
C GLN A 31 -1.85 7.11 -13.21
N LEU A 32 -2.00 5.85 -13.61
CA LEU A 32 -0.87 5.02 -14.04
C LEU A 32 -0.22 5.54 -15.33
N GLU A 33 -0.99 6.06 -16.28
CA GLU A 33 -0.42 6.66 -17.49
C GLU A 33 0.44 7.89 -17.18
N LYS A 34 0.06 8.70 -16.18
CA LYS A 34 0.88 9.83 -15.72
C LYS A 34 2.25 9.39 -15.22
N LEU A 35 2.38 8.19 -14.65
CA LEU A 35 3.66 7.67 -14.17
C LEU A 35 4.62 7.29 -15.30
N LYS A 36 4.13 7.17 -16.54
CA LYS A 36 5.00 7.00 -17.72
C LYS A 36 5.59 8.33 -18.20
N ASP A 37 5.02 9.47 -17.79
CA ASP A 37 5.55 10.79 -18.11
C ASP A 37 6.78 11.11 -17.25
N LYS A 38 7.93 11.22 -17.91
CA LYS A 38 9.21 11.58 -17.28
C LYS A 38 9.16 12.94 -16.57
N ASN A 39 8.38 13.90 -17.06
CA ASN A 39 8.26 15.20 -16.42
C ASN A 39 7.53 15.11 -15.08
N TYR A 40 6.49 14.28 -15.02
CA TYR A 40 5.77 14.01 -13.78
C TYR A 40 6.68 13.34 -12.74
N ILE A 41 7.45 12.32 -13.14
CA ILE A 41 8.42 11.66 -12.24
C ILE A 41 9.48 12.65 -11.74
N LYS A 42 10.04 13.50 -12.62
CA LYS A 42 11.01 14.53 -12.21
C LYS A 42 10.43 15.50 -11.19
N GLU A 43 9.16 15.87 -11.30
CA GLU A 43 8.52 16.76 -10.34
C GLU A 43 8.34 16.10 -8.96
N LEU A 44 8.01 14.81 -8.94
CA LEU A 44 8.00 14.02 -7.70
C LEU A 44 9.40 13.93 -7.08
N GLU A 45 10.44 13.73 -7.89
CA GLU A 45 11.83 13.66 -7.43
C GLU A 45 12.27 14.97 -6.77
N LYS A 46 11.88 16.13 -7.31
CA LYS A 46 12.13 17.44 -6.67
C LYS A 46 11.49 17.55 -5.27
N GLN A 47 10.40 16.84 -5.03
CA GLN A 47 9.73 16.75 -3.73
C GLN A 47 10.30 15.65 -2.82
N GLY A 48 11.40 14.99 -3.26
CA GLY A 48 12.04 13.88 -2.58
C GLY A 48 11.25 12.58 -2.64
N ILE A 49 10.28 12.47 -3.55
CA ILE A 49 9.46 11.28 -3.76
C ILE A 49 10.05 10.52 -4.95
N LYS A 50 10.40 9.26 -4.72
CA LYS A 50 10.85 8.33 -5.74
C LYS A 50 9.73 7.35 -6.07
N VAL A 51 9.76 6.83 -7.29
CA VAL A 51 8.81 5.84 -7.79
C VAL A 51 9.59 4.61 -8.24
N VAL A 52 9.07 3.43 -7.93
CA VAL A 52 9.59 2.17 -8.45
C VAL A 52 8.43 1.31 -8.96
N SER A 53 8.57 0.77 -10.17
CA SER A 53 7.62 -0.15 -10.80
C SER A 53 7.93 -1.60 -10.44
N VAL A 54 6.95 -2.49 -10.50
CA VAL A 54 7.12 -3.94 -10.38
C VAL A 54 8.16 -4.53 -11.35
N ASN A 55 8.43 -3.85 -12.46
CA ASN A 55 9.43 -4.26 -13.45
C ASN A 55 10.85 -3.75 -13.13
N ASP A 56 10.99 -2.86 -12.16
CA ASP A 56 12.28 -2.27 -11.80
C ASP A 56 13.06 -3.17 -10.84
N ARG A 57 14.38 -3.17 -10.99
CA ARG A 57 15.29 -3.94 -10.11
C ARG A 57 15.17 -3.56 -8.64
N ASP A 58 14.81 -2.33 -8.32
CA ASP A 58 14.74 -1.85 -6.94
C ASP A 58 13.40 -2.18 -6.26
N TYR A 59 12.40 -2.71 -7.00
CA TYR A 59 11.12 -3.07 -6.43
C TYR A 59 11.30 -4.14 -5.33
N PRO A 60 10.64 -4.06 -4.17
CA PRO A 60 10.85 -5.03 -3.10
C PRO A 60 10.48 -6.46 -3.55
N ALA A 61 11.49 -7.33 -3.70
CA ALA A 61 11.29 -8.70 -4.17
C ALA A 61 10.30 -9.50 -3.30
N LYS A 62 10.24 -9.17 -2.00
CA LYS A 62 9.29 -9.77 -1.04
C LYS A 62 7.82 -9.49 -1.38
N LEU A 63 7.52 -8.50 -2.24
CA LEU A 63 6.15 -8.20 -2.68
C LEU A 63 5.75 -8.95 -3.97
N LEU A 64 6.71 -9.45 -4.74
CA LEU A 64 6.46 -10.12 -6.03
C LEU A 64 5.52 -11.35 -5.92
N PRO A 65 5.57 -12.18 -4.86
CA PRO A 65 4.70 -13.35 -4.76
C PRO A 65 3.22 -13.05 -4.56
N TYR A 66 2.83 -11.81 -4.23
CA TYR A 66 1.44 -11.47 -3.98
C TYR A 66 0.71 -11.05 -5.27
N ASP A 67 -0.47 -11.61 -5.51
CA ASP A 67 -1.29 -11.29 -6.69
C ASP A 67 -1.79 -9.83 -6.68
N HIS A 68 -2.07 -9.29 -5.49
CA HIS A 68 -2.50 -7.91 -5.30
C HIS A 68 -1.35 -6.95 -4.98
N ARG A 69 -0.13 -7.28 -5.42
CA ARG A 69 1.03 -6.39 -5.26
C ARG A 69 0.80 -5.05 -5.98
N PRO A 70 1.26 -3.92 -5.42
CA PRO A 70 1.17 -2.63 -6.12
C PRO A 70 2.03 -2.62 -7.38
N GLU A 71 1.51 -2.11 -8.50
CA GLU A 71 2.29 -1.97 -9.73
C GLU A 71 3.41 -0.92 -9.58
N TYR A 72 3.15 0.13 -8.80
CA TYR A 72 4.10 1.18 -8.46
C TYR A 72 4.13 1.41 -6.95
N LEU A 73 5.31 1.72 -6.42
CA LEU A 73 5.50 2.19 -5.06
C LEU A 73 6.10 3.59 -5.08
N PHE A 74 5.49 4.49 -4.31
CA PHE A 74 6.04 5.80 -4.01
C PHE A 74 6.76 5.73 -2.67
N TYR A 75 7.97 6.26 -2.60
CA TYR A 75 8.75 6.21 -1.37
C TYR A 75 9.62 7.45 -1.19
N LYS A 76 9.91 7.78 0.07
CA LYS A 76 10.91 8.78 0.47
C LYS A 76 12.06 8.08 1.16
N GLY A 77 13.29 8.52 0.88
CA GLY A 77 14.50 7.91 1.44
C GLY A 77 14.99 6.70 0.65
N ARG A 78 15.12 5.55 1.33
CA ARG A 78 15.67 4.30 0.78
C ARG A 78 14.73 3.14 1.07
N LEU A 79 14.56 2.25 0.09
CA LEU A 79 13.86 0.98 0.29
C LEU A 79 14.71 0.04 1.16
N PRO A 80 14.07 -0.95 1.84
CA PRO A 80 14.80 -1.96 2.59
C PRO A 80 15.80 -2.72 1.72
N ASP A 81 16.96 -3.00 2.29
CA ASP A 81 17.98 -3.85 1.68
C ASP A 81 17.41 -5.25 1.39
N ARG A 82 17.67 -5.75 0.19
CA ARG A 82 17.13 -7.04 -0.29
C ARG A 82 17.77 -8.22 0.43
N ASP A 83 19.04 -8.08 0.82
CA ASP A 83 19.84 -9.19 1.34
C ASP A 83 19.81 -9.26 2.87
N LYS A 84 19.16 -8.29 3.52
CA LYS A 84 19.02 -8.26 4.98
C LYS A 84 17.71 -8.88 5.46
N PRO A 85 17.73 -9.55 6.64
CA PRO A 85 16.51 -10.01 7.27
C PRO A 85 15.58 -8.82 7.57
N VAL A 86 14.28 -9.07 7.48
CA VAL A 86 13.23 -8.08 7.69
C VAL A 86 12.19 -8.68 8.62
N VAL A 87 11.67 -7.88 9.55
CA VAL A 87 10.53 -8.26 10.36
C VAL A 87 9.48 -7.15 10.37
N ALA A 88 8.22 -7.56 10.26
CA ALA A 88 7.09 -6.67 10.45
C ALA A 88 6.82 -6.53 11.96
N MET A 89 6.82 -5.31 12.48
CA MET A 89 6.45 -5.02 13.86
C MET A 89 5.11 -4.28 13.91
N VAL A 90 4.09 -4.96 14.44
CA VAL A 90 2.71 -4.48 14.56
C VAL A 90 2.23 -4.58 16.00
N GLY A 91 1.22 -3.80 16.38
CA GLY A 91 0.68 -3.79 17.74
C GLY A 91 -0.59 -2.94 17.87
N ALA A 92 -1.14 -2.87 19.09
CA ALA A 92 -2.33 -2.09 19.39
C ALA A 92 -2.07 -0.57 19.31
N ARG A 93 -3.00 0.18 18.71
CA ARG A 93 -2.96 1.65 18.63
C ARG A 93 -3.04 2.38 19.99
N ALA A 94 -3.49 1.66 21.01
CA ALA A 94 -3.57 2.09 22.39
C ALA A 94 -2.86 1.05 23.27
N CYS A 95 -1.55 0.90 23.06
CA CYS A 95 -0.74 -0.03 23.83
C CYS A 95 -0.47 0.47 25.26
N SER A 96 -0.23 -0.47 26.18
CA SER A 96 0.22 -0.14 27.53
C SER A 96 1.65 0.41 27.52
N ASN A 97 2.05 1.08 28.61
CA ASN A 97 3.44 1.53 28.79
C ASN A 97 4.44 0.37 28.70
N TYR A 98 4.07 -0.81 29.20
CA TYR A 98 4.89 -2.01 29.07
C TYR A 98 5.05 -2.42 27.60
N GLY A 99 3.95 -2.51 26.85
CA GLY A 99 4.00 -2.85 25.42
C GLY A 99 4.86 -1.89 24.61
N ARG A 100 4.79 -0.58 24.91
CA ARG A 100 5.64 0.43 24.28
C ARG A 100 7.13 0.24 24.59
N LYS A 101 7.47 -0.10 25.83
CA LYS A 101 8.86 -0.39 26.24
C LYS A 101 9.38 -1.65 25.55
N MET A 102 8.60 -2.72 25.53
CA MET A 102 8.97 -3.97 24.88
C MET A 102 9.17 -3.81 23.37
N ALA A 103 8.24 -3.13 22.67
CA ALA A 103 8.37 -2.89 21.25
C ALA A 103 9.65 -2.10 20.90
N ARG A 104 10.01 -1.10 21.72
CA ARG A 104 11.25 -0.34 21.55
C ARG A 104 12.50 -1.19 21.80
N ALA A 105 12.50 -1.99 22.86
CA ALA A 105 13.64 -2.85 23.19
C ALA A 105 13.89 -3.88 22.07
N LEU A 106 12.84 -4.59 21.64
CA LEU A 106 12.92 -5.58 20.56
C LEU A 106 13.35 -4.95 19.25
N ALA A 107 12.73 -3.83 18.85
CA ALA A 107 13.10 -3.16 17.60
C ALA A 107 14.57 -2.72 17.61
N ARG A 108 15.07 -2.22 18.75
CA ARG A 108 16.45 -1.82 18.91
C ARG A 108 17.39 -3.00 18.77
N GLU A 109 17.17 -4.07 19.55
CA GLU A 109 18.05 -5.24 19.58
C GLU A 109 18.10 -5.94 18.21
N LEU A 110 16.95 -6.07 17.53
CA LEU A 110 16.88 -6.62 16.18
C LEU A 110 17.63 -5.73 15.17
N SER A 111 17.45 -4.41 15.25
CA SER A 111 18.13 -3.46 14.36
C SER A 111 19.65 -3.43 14.55
N GLU A 112 20.12 -3.50 15.80
CA GLU A 112 21.53 -3.58 16.16
C GLU A 112 22.19 -4.87 15.59
N ASN A 113 21.40 -5.93 15.42
CA ASN A 113 21.82 -7.18 14.78
C ASN A 113 21.53 -7.23 13.25
N GLY A 114 21.25 -6.09 12.62
CA GLY A 114 21.12 -5.98 11.17
C GLY A 114 19.75 -6.38 10.60
N VAL A 115 18.73 -6.62 11.44
CA VAL A 115 17.36 -6.87 11.01
C VAL A 115 16.64 -5.55 10.74
N GLN A 116 16.02 -5.43 9.57
CA GLN A 116 15.26 -4.24 9.20
C GLN A 116 13.83 -4.32 9.71
N ILE A 117 13.38 -3.29 10.43
CA ILE A 117 12.02 -3.22 10.98
C ILE A 117 11.08 -2.51 9.99
N ILE A 118 9.97 -3.17 9.62
CA ILE A 118 8.88 -2.56 8.85
C ILE A 118 7.66 -2.40 9.76
N SER A 119 7.02 -1.24 9.72
CA SER A 119 5.77 -0.98 10.45
C SER A 119 4.85 -0.03 9.68
N GLY A 120 3.60 0.07 10.11
CA GLY A 120 2.55 0.86 9.44
C GLY A 120 2.44 2.32 9.90
N MET A 121 3.39 2.81 10.73
CA MET A 121 3.36 4.16 11.32
C MET A 121 2.04 4.51 12.06
N ALA A 122 1.38 3.50 12.61
CA ALA A 122 0.21 3.72 13.46
C ALA A 122 0.62 4.37 14.80
N ARG A 123 -0.29 5.12 15.41
CA ARG A 123 -0.12 5.75 16.74
C ARG A 123 0.00 4.75 17.87
#